data_AF-A0A5D9C403-F1
#
_entry.id   AF-A0A5D9C403-F1
#
_cell.length_a   1.000
_cell.length_b   1.000
_cell.length_c   1.000
_cell.angle_alpha   90.00
_cell.angle_beta   90.00
_cell.angle_gamma   90.00
#
_symmetry.space_group_name_H-M   'P 1'
#
loop_
_entity.id
_entity.type
_entity.pdbx_description
1 polymer ?
#
loop_
_entity_poly.entity_id
_entity_poly.type
_entity_poly.pdbx_seq_one_letter_code
_entity_poly.pdbx_strand_id
1 'polypeptide(L)' 'MAFQDRLRIRGRQLAPLAMADRITRNGRSRDAEIGKEARLSSQRLIARWIEEDRAAGRMMMDDYVRRLSRTTDLPR' A
#
# COMPACT_ATOMS: atom_id res chain seq x y z
N MET A 1 14.74 7.15 -11.57
CA MET A 1 13.46 7.90 -11.68
C MET A 1 12.25 6.97 -11.56
N ALA A 2 12.15 5.92 -12.39
CA ALA A 2 11.00 5.00 -12.43
C ALA A 2 10.51 4.39 -11.09
N PHE A 3 11.38 4.13 -10.11
CA PHE A 3 10.96 3.63 -8.79
C PHE A 3 10.16 4.67 -7.99
N GLN A 4 10.66 5.91 -7.93
CA GLN A 4 10.04 6.99 -7.16
C GLN A 4 8.69 7.40 -7.77
N ASP A 5 8.59 7.38 -9.11
CA ASP A 5 7.34 7.66 -9.81
C ASP A 5 6.29 6.59 -9.53
N ARG A 6 6.67 5.30 -9.53
CA ARG A 6 5.77 4.21 -9.14
C ARG A 6 5.30 4.37 -7.70
N LEU A 7 6.20 4.65 -6.75
CA LEU A 7 5.80 4.88 -5.36
C LEU A 7 4.85 6.06 -5.23
N ARG A 8 5.09 7.16 -5.96
CA ARG A 8 4.20 8.32 -5.96
C ARG A 8 2.79 7.98 -6.47
N ILE A 9 2.70 7.27 -7.61
CA ILE A 9 1.41 6.88 -8.21
C ILE A 9 0.67 5.92 -7.28
N ARG A 10 1.35 4.86 -6.82
CA ARG A 10 0.78 3.86 -5.91
C ARG A 10 0.35 4.48 -4.59
N GLY A 11 1.13 5.39 -4.04
CA GLY A 11 0.80 6.14 -2.83
C GLY A 11 -0.47 6.98 -3.00
N ARG A 12 -0.63 7.70 -4.12
CA ARG A 12 -1.84 8.48 -4.44
C ARG A 12 -3.10 7.59 -4.55
N GLN A 13 -2.95 6.36 -5.03
CA GLN A 13 -4.06 5.42 -5.16
C GLN A 13 -4.38 4.71 -3.83
N LEU A 14 -3.36 4.30 -3.07
CA LEU A 14 -3.53 3.49 -1.86
C LEU A 14 -3.94 4.32 -0.64
N ALA A 15 -3.39 5.53 -0.49
CA ALA A 15 -3.64 6.38 0.68
C ALA A 15 -5.13 6.64 0.96
N PRO A 16 -5.97 7.08 -0.01
CA PRO A 16 -7.39 7.32 0.28
C PRO A 16 -8.12 6.05 0.70
N LEU A 17 -7.81 4.89 0.10
CA LEU A 17 -8.42 3.61 0.44
C LEU A 17 -8.03 3.16 1.85
N ALA A 18 -6.76 3.27 2.21
CA ALA A 18 -6.26 2.93 3.53
C ALA A 18 -6.87 3.83 4.61
N MET A 19 -7.02 5.13 4.33
CA MET A 19 -7.66 6.07 5.24
C MET A 19 -9.15 5.75 5.41
N ALA A 20 -9.88 5.46 4.32
CA ALA A 20 -11.29 5.08 4.38
C ALA A 20 -11.52 3.78 5.18
N ASP A 21 -10.70 2.75 4.96
CA ASP A 21 -10.73 1.49 5.74
C ASP A 21 -10.54 1.77 7.25
N ARG A 22 -9.56 2.61 7.60
CA ARG A 22 -9.30 2.98 9.00
C ARG A 22 -10.41 3.82 9.62
N ILE A 23 -10.92 4.83 8.92
CA ILE A 23 -12.00 5.71 9.37
C ILE A 23 -13.29 4.91 9.64
N THR A 24 -13.59 3.96 8.77
CA THR A 24 -14.78 3.10 8.88
C THR A 24 -14.59 1.90 9.82
N ARG A 25 -13.40 1.78 10.44
CA ARG A 25 -13.01 0.63 11.29
C ARG A 25 -13.22 -0.70 10.58
N ASN A 26 -12.77 -0.78 9.33
CA ASN A 26 -12.95 -1.92 8.42
C ASN A 26 -14.43 -2.22 8.16
N GLY A 27 -15.23 -1.19 7.91
CA GLY A 27 -16.67 -1.32 7.64
C GLY A 27 -17.52 -1.67 8.86
N ARG A 28 -17.06 -1.37 10.09
CA ARG A 28 -17.81 -1.56 11.35
C ARG A 28 -18.41 -0.27 11.89
N SER A 29 -18.21 0.85 11.20
CA SER A 29 -18.53 2.18 11.69
C SER A 29 -18.70 3.14 10.53
N ARG A 30 -19.59 4.14 10.71
CA ARG A 30 -19.96 5.08 9.64
C ARG A 30 -20.53 4.30 8.45
N ASP A 31 -20.16 4.70 7.24
CA ASP A 31 -20.47 3.99 6.03
C ASP A 31 -19.68 2.66 5.99
N ALA A 32 -20.39 1.58 6.27
CA ALA A 32 -19.82 0.25 6.35
C ALA A 32 -19.42 -0.29 4.96
N GLU A 33 -20.21 0.05 3.94
CA GLU A 33 -20.02 -0.47 2.58
C GLU A 33 -18.79 0.16 1.94
N ILE A 34 -18.61 1.49 2.04
CA ILE A 34 -17.40 2.13 1.52
C ILE A 34 -16.14 1.62 2.23
N GLY A 35 -16.24 1.26 3.52
CA GLY A 35 -15.15 0.66 4.28
C GLY A 35 -14.74 -0.70 3.74
N LYS A 36 -15.71 -1.58 3.49
CA LYS A 36 -15.47 -2.92 2.90
C LYS A 36 -14.90 -2.79 1.49
N GLU A 37 -15.46 -1.92 0.67
CA GLU A 37 -14.99 -1.68 -0.70
C GLU A 37 -13.57 -1.12 -0.75
N ALA A 38 -13.25 -0.16 0.12
CA ALA A 38 -11.91 0.40 0.24
C ALA A 38 -10.89 -0.66 0.66
N ARG A 39 -11.25 -1.52 1.61
CA ARG A 39 -10.44 -2.65 2.04
C ARG A 39 -10.17 -3.62 0.89
N LEU A 40 -11.21 -4.07 0.20
CA LEU A 40 -11.08 -5.00 -0.92
C LEU A 40 -10.23 -4.40 -2.05
N SER A 41 -10.46 -3.12 -2.36
CA SER A 41 -9.73 -2.41 -3.42
C SER A 41 -8.25 -2.25 -3.07
N SER A 42 -7.92 -1.88 -1.83
CA SER A 42 -6.51 -1.76 -1.39
C SER A 42 -5.79 -3.11 -1.42
N GLN A 43 -6.44 -4.19 -0.96
CA GLN A 43 -5.88 -5.54 -1.03
C GLN A 43 -5.60 -5.99 -2.47
N ARG A 44 -6.55 -5.74 -3.39
CA ARG A 44 -6.38 -6.07 -4.82
C ARG A 44 -5.22 -5.29 -5.45
N LEU A 45 -5.11 -3.99 -5.16
CA LEU A 45 -4.01 -3.17 -5.67
C LEU A 45 -2.65 -3.66 -5.15
N ILE A 46 -2.54 -3.96 -3.85
CA ILE A 46 -1.31 -4.48 -3.25
C ILE A 46 -0.92 -5.81 -3.89
N ALA A 47 -1.85 -6.77 -3.99
CA ALA A 47 -1.58 -8.07 -4.61
C ALA A 47 -1.12 -7.92 -6.06
N ARG A 48 -1.81 -7.10 -6.85
CA ARG A 48 -1.43 -6.81 -8.24
C ARG A 48 -0.03 -6.23 -8.35
N TRP A 49 0.31 -5.25 -7.52
CA TRP A 49 1.62 -4.60 -7.55
C TRP A 49 2.77 -5.54 -7.13
N ILE A 50 2.51 -6.44 -6.18
CA ILE A 50 3.45 -7.50 -5.79
C ILE A 50 3.77 -8.38 -7.00
N GLU A 51 2.74 -8.85 -7.72
CA GLU A 51 2.95 -9.67 -8.91
C GLU A 51 3.65 -8.90 -10.05
N GLU A 52 3.27 -7.64 -10.27
CA GLU A 52 3.92 -6.78 -11.27
C GLU A 52 5.42 -6.55 -10.97
N ASP A 53 5.78 -6.36 -9.70
CA ASP A 53 7.16 -6.16 -9.30
C ASP A 53 7.94 -7.47 -9.36
N ARG A 54 7.35 -8.60 -8.95
CA ARG A 54 7.94 -9.93 -9.08
C ARG A 54 8.20 -10.28 -10.55
N ALA A 55 7.19 -10.13 -11.42
CA ALA A 55 7.30 -10.45 -12.84
C ALA A 55 8.35 -9.58 -13.56
N ALA A 56 8.54 -8.34 -13.11
CA ALA A 56 9.53 -7.43 -13.65
C ALA A 56 10.92 -7.55 -12.98
N GLY A 57 11.13 -8.53 -12.09
CA GLY A 57 12.40 -8.74 -11.38
C GLY A 57 12.81 -7.54 -10.51
N ARG A 58 11.83 -6.77 -10.02
CA ARG A 58 12.09 -5.57 -9.21
C ARG A 58 12.29 -5.96 -7.74
N MET A 59 12.99 -5.09 -7.01
CA MET A 59 13.12 -5.19 -5.55
C MET A 59 11.74 -5.18 -4.89
N MET A 60 11.49 -6.16 -4.02
CA MET A 60 10.27 -6.23 -3.23
C MET A 60 10.23 -5.16 -2.14
N MET A 61 9.02 -4.77 -1.70
CA MET A 61 8.88 -3.66 -0.75
C MET A 61 9.37 -4.00 0.65
N ASP A 62 9.33 -5.26 1.07
CA ASP A 62 9.93 -5.74 2.32
C ASP A 62 11.46 -5.64 2.30
N ASP A 63 12.11 -6.00 1.19
CA ASP A 63 13.54 -5.77 0.99
C ASP A 63 13.89 -4.28 1.03
N TYR A 64 13.07 -3.45 0.38
CA TYR A 64 13.23 -2.00 0.42
C TYR A 64 13.12 -1.45 1.84
N VAL A 65 12.10 -1.85 2.61
CA VAL A 65 11.93 -1.44 4.01
C VAL A 65 13.09 -1.93 4.88
N ARG A 66 13.55 -3.17 4.68
CA ARG A 66 14.74 -3.72 5.38
C ARG A 66 16.01 -2.95 5.05
N ARG A 67 16.14 -2.44 3.82
CA ARG A 67 17.25 -1.56 3.44
C ARG A 67 17.11 -0.21 4.13
N LEU A 68 15.91 0.36 4.11
CA LEU A 68 15.63 1.67 4.70
C LEU A 68 15.87 1.68 6.22
N SER A 69 15.43 0.65 6.94
CA SER A 69 15.65 0.52 8.39
C SER A 69 17.11 0.31 8.80
N ARG A 70 17.96 -0.11 7.86
CA ARG A 70 19.42 -0.21 8.05
C ARG A 70 20.14 1.11 7.78
N THR A 71 19.56 1.97 6.96
CA THR A 71 20.16 3.24 6.53
C THR A 71 19.60 4.45 7.31
N THR A 72 18.43 4.31 7.93
CA THR A 72 17.70 5.40 8.61
C THR A 72 17.11 4.89 9.92
N ASP A 73 17.18 5.71 10.98
CA ASP A 73 16.54 5.48 12.29
C ASP A 73 15.00 5.60 12.19
N LEU A 74 14.36 4.69 11.47
CA LEU A 74 12.91 4.52 11.61
C LEU A 74 12.63 4.00 13.03
N PRO A 75 11.67 4.59 13.77
CA PRO A 75 11.31 4.11 15.10
C PRO A 75 10.90 2.64 14.99
N ARG A 76 11.54 1.81 15.82
CA ARG A 76 11.25 0.38 15.94
C ARG A 76 9.96 0.15 16.73
#